data_AF-A0A966LBP3-F1
#
_entry.id   AF-A0A966LBP3-F1
#
_cell.length_a   1.000
_cell.length_b   1.000
_cell.length_c   1.000
_cell.angle_alpha   90.00
_cell.angle_beta   90.00
_cell.angle_gamma   90.00
#
_symmetry.space_group_name_H-M   'P 1'
#
loop_
_entity.id
_entity.type
_entity.pdbx_description
1 polymer ?
#
loop_
_entity_poly.entity_id
_entity_poly.type
_entity_poly.pdbx_seq_one_letter_code
_entity_poly.pdbx_strand_id
1 'polypeptide(L)'
;STCTMYLAAENVCVDPRTTFGFHGPSRYGQPLPPAQFDRWSEVMARHYREPLRSWFMRDARYAQSDIRRLSGAQLIALGYPGC
;
A
#
# COMPACT_ATOMS: atom_id res chain seq x y z
N SER A 1 -1.49 -1.82 4.88
CA SER A 1 -0.92 -1.68 6.24
C SER A 1 0.24 -0.72 6.24
N THR A 2 0.69 -0.27 7.42
CA THR A 2 1.92 0.53 7.56
C THR A 2 3.17 -0.22 7.09
N CYS A 3 3.21 -1.56 7.19
CA CYS A 3 4.34 -2.36 6.73
C CYS A 3 4.69 -2.15 5.24
N THR A 4 3.69 -1.95 4.37
CA THR A 4 3.97 -1.72 2.94
C THR A 4 4.55 -0.32 2.67
N MET A 5 4.47 0.62 3.61
CA MET A 5 5.10 1.94 3.47
C MET A 5 6.64 1.86 3.48
N TYR A 6 7.23 0.77 3.97
CA TYR A 6 8.67 0.51 3.85
C TYR A 6 9.14 0.29 2.40
N LEU A 7 8.22 0.14 1.45
CA LEU A 7 8.56 0.17 0.02
C LEU A 7 9.15 1.51 -0.43
N ALA A 8 9.04 2.58 0.37
CA ALA A 8 9.71 3.86 0.14
C ALA A 8 11.11 3.96 0.78
N ALA A 9 11.54 2.97 1.56
CA ALA A 9 12.86 3.00 2.19
C ALA A 9 13.98 2.92 1.16
N GLU A 10 15.12 3.52 1.46
CA GLU A 10 16.32 3.39 0.64
C GLU A 10 16.98 2.03 0.88
N ASN A 11 17.69 1.52 -0.14
CA ASN A 11 18.44 0.27 -0.08
C ASN A 11 17.61 -0.97 0.31
N VAL A 12 16.36 -1.03 -0.14
CA VAL A 12 15.51 -2.23 -0.04
C VAL A 12 15.24 -2.83 -1.42
N CYS A 13 15.02 -4.14 -1.45
CA CYS A 13 14.54 -4.87 -2.62
C CYS A 13 13.35 -5.76 -2.23
N VAL A 14 12.60 -6.20 -3.23
CA VAL A 14 11.40 -7.02 -3.10
C VAL A 14 11.72 -8.47 -3.49
N ASP A 15 11.51 -9.44 -2.60
CA ASP A 15 11.55 -10.87 -2.99
C ASP A 15 10.27 -11.20 -3.80
N PRO A 16 10.40 -11.79 -5.01
CA PRO A 16 9.26 -12.05 -5.90
C PRO A 16 8.17 -12.96 -5.31
N ARG A 17 8.50 -13.78 -4.30
CA ARG A 17 7.60 -14.72 -3.62
C ARG A 17 6.87 -14.09 -2.43
N THR A 18 7.22 -12.87 -2.03
CA THR A 18 6.55 -12.17 -0.93
C THR A 18 5.13 -11.77 -1.32
N THR A 19 4.19 -11.82 -0.38
CA THR A 19 2.83 -11.27 -0.56
C THR A 19 2.68 -9.99 0.25
N PHE A 20 2.29 -8.90 -0.40
CA PHE A 20 2.09 -7.59 0.21
C PHE A 20 0.59 -7.30 0.37
N GLY A 21 0.20 -6.95 1.60
CA GLY A 21 -1.18 -6.59 1.94
C GLY A 21 -1.42 -5.08 2.00
N PHE A 22 -2.35 -4.59 1.19
CA PHE A 22 -2.78 -3.20 1.12
C PHE A 22 -4.21 -3.07 1.62
N HIS A 23 -4.47 -2.06 2.43
CA HIS A 23 -5.78 -1.72 2.97
C HIS A 23 -5.78 -0.24 3.36
N GLY A 24 -6.96 0.35 3.53
CA GLY A 24 -7.14 1.74 3.96
C GLY A 24 -6.75 2.02 5.40
N PRO A 25 -6.61 3.29 5.79
CA PRO A 25 -6.41 3.66 7.17
C PRO A 25 -7.66 3.32 8.00
N SER A 26 -7.45 2.67 9.14
CA SER A 26 -8.51 2.28 10.07
C SER A 26 -8.03 2.46 11.52
N ARG A 27 -8.96 2.51 12.46
CA ARG A 27 -8.67 2.51 13.91
C ARG A 27 -9.19 1.21 14.50
N TYR A 28 -8.29 0.30 14.87
CA TYR A 28 -8.65 -1.05 15.34
C TYR A 28 -9.58 -1.80 14.37
N GLY A 29 -9.34 -1.65 13.06
CA GLY A 29 -10.17 -2.25 12.01
C GLY A 29 -11.48 -1.50 11.73
N GLN A 30 -11.80 -0.46 12.50
CA GLN A 30 -13.00 0.34 12.29
C GLN A 30 -12.76 1.49 11.29
N PRO A 31 -13.78 1.86 10.48
CA PRO A 31 -13.73 3.01 9.59
C PRO A 31 -13.35 4.30 10.31
N LEU A 32 -12.63 5.19 9.62
CA LEU A 32 -12.34 6.54 10.11
C LEU A 32 -13.38 7.54 9.60
N PRO A 33 -13.60 8.68 10.28
CA PRO A 33 -14.36 9.79 9.73
C PRO A 33 -13.78 10.23 8.37
N PRO A 34 -14.61 10.65 7.39
CA PRO A 34 -14.18 10.90 6.02
C PRO A 34 -12.93 11.78 5.89
N ALA A 35 -12.89 12.91 6.60
CA ALA A 35 -11.73 13.81 6.58
C ALA A 35 -10.43 13.16 7.10
N GLN A 36 -10.52 12.28 8.09
CA GLN A 36 -9.37 11.53 8.58
C GLN A 36 -8.99 10.41 7.61
N PHE A 37 -9.99 9.72 7.04
CA PHE A 37 -9.77 8.68 6.03
C PHE A 37 -9.01 9.24 4.82
N ASP A 38 -9.43 10.38 4.27
CA ASP A 38 -8.77 11.04 3.15
C ASP A 38 -7.33 11.46 3.51
N ARG A 39 -7.17 12.18 4.63
CA ARG A 39 -5.87 12.64 5.10
C ARG A 39 -4.87 11.49 5.26
N TRP A 40 -5.26 10.41 5.94
CA TRP A 40 -4.35 9.29 6.19
C TRP A 40 -4.13 8.44 4.93
N SER A 41 -5.12 8.36 4.03
CA SER A 41 -4.94 7.72 2.71
C SER A 41 -3.85 8.43 1.93
N GLU A 42 -3.86 9.78 1.90
CA GLU A 42 -2.81 10.57 1.25
C GLU A 42 -1.44 10.39 1.90
N VAL A 43 -1.36 10.32 3.24
CA VAL A 43 -0.10 10.07 3.95
C VAL A 43 0.49 8.72 3.53
N MET A 44 -0.31 7.65 3.55
CA MET A 44 0.13 6.32 3.12
C MET A 44 0.58 6.33 1.64
N ALA A 45 -0.21 6.96 0.76
CA ALA A 45 0.05 7.00 -0.67
C ALA A 45 1.37 7.68 -1.07
N ARG A 46 1.90 8.61 -0.25
CA ARG A 46 3.21 9.24 -0.47
C ARG A 46 4.39 8.27 -0.39
N HIS A 47 4.20 7.11 0.23
CA HIS A 47 5.22 6.06 0.32
C HIS A 47 5.16 5.07 -0.85
N TYR A 48 4.29 5.30 -1.82
CA TYR A 48 4.19 4.47 -3.02
C TYR A 48 4.64 5.27 -4.24
N ARG A 49 5.28 4.59 -5.18
CA ARG A 49 5.64 5.15 -6.49
C ARG A 49 4.52 4.85 -7.47
N GLU A 50 4.41 5.62 -8.54
CA GLU A 50 3.49 5.25 -9.62
C GLU A 50 3.99 3.97 -10.31
N PRO A 51 3.08 3.06 -10.73
CA PRO A 51 1.61 3.19 -10.71
C PRO A 51 0.92 2.71 -9.41
N LEU A 52 1.67 2.20 -8.43
CA LEU A 52 1.11 1.65 -7.18
C LEU A 52 0.37 2.71 -6.36
N ARG A 53 0.88 3.94 -6.35
CA ARG A 53 0.25 5.09 -5.68
C ARG A 53 -1.17 5.35 -6.18
N SER A 54 -1.33 5.49 -7.50
CA SER A 54 -2.66 5.71 -8.10
C SER A 54 -3.57 4.51 -7.89
N TRP A 55 -3.05 3.29 -8.00
CA TRP A 55 -3.83 2.08 -7.69
C TRP A 55 -4.33 2.06 -6.24
N PHE A 56 -3.47 2.38 -5.27
CA PHE A 56 -3.85 2.45 -3.85
C PHE A 56 -4.96 3.48 -3.62
N MET A 57 -4.81 4.67 -4.21
CA MET A 57 -5.78 5.76 -4.07
C MET A 57 -7.12 5.45 -4.74
N ARG A 58 -7.14 4.58 -5.75
CA ARG A 58 -8.37 4.19 -6.46
C ARG A 58 -9.09 2.99 -5.83
N ASP A 59 -8.35 2.00 -5.31
CA ASP A 59 -8.92 0.71 -4.89
C ASP A 59 -8.52 0.36 -3.44
N ALA A 60 -7.24 0.10 -3.17
CA ALA A 60 -6.83 -0.53 -1.92
C ALA A 60 -7.14 0.29 -0.66
N ARG A 61 -7.20 1.63 -0.75
CA ARG A 61 -7.61 2.47 0.37
C ARG A 61 -9.04 2.19 0.85
N TYR A 62 -9.92 1.64 0.01
CA TYR A 62 -11.31 1.35 0.37
C TYR A 62 -11.50 -0.05 0.95
N ALA A 63 -10.45 -0.89 0.93
CA ALA A 63 -10.46 -2.18 1.60
C ALA A 63 -10.33 -1.96 3.12
N GLN A 64 -11.46 -2.02 3.83
CA GLN A 64 -11.55 -1.76 5.28
C GLN A 64 -11.60 -3.06 6.08
N SER A 65 -12.43 -4.01 5.64
CA SER A 65 -12.61 -5.35 6.22
C SER A 65 -11.91 -6.45 5.41
N ASP A 66 -11.21 -6.08 4.33
CA ASP A 66 -10.47 -6.99 3.45
C ASP A 66 -9.07 -6.42 3.16
N ILE A 67 -8.21 -7.22 2.54
CA ILE A 67 -6.83 -6.87 2.19
C ILE A 67 -6.63 -7.12 0.69
N ARG A 68 -6.29 -6.06 -0.05
CA ARG A 68 -5.82 -6.19 -1.43
C ARG A 68 -4.40 -6.74 -1.43
N ARG A 69 -4.16 -7.79 -2.20
CA ARG A 69 -2.86 -8.49 -2.24
C ARG A 69 -2.18 -8.25 -3.58
N LEU A 70 -0.88 -7.95 -3.52
CA LEU A 70 0.02 -8.00 -4.67
C LEU A 70 1.22 -8.89 -4.31
N SER A 71 1.67 -9.70 -5.26
CA SER A 71 2.94 -10.44 -5.11
C SER A 71 4.13 -9.52 -5.30
N GLY A 72 5.29 -9.95 -4.79
CA GLY A 72 6.55 -9.28 -5.05
C GLY A 72 6.84 -9.20 -6.55
N ALA A 73 6.58 -10.28 -7.30
CA ALA A 73 6.71 -10.28 -8.75
C ALA A 73 5.85 -9.20 -9.44
N GLN A 74 4.61 -8.98 -8.96
CA GLN A 74 3.78 -7.88 -9.47
C GLN A 74 4.38 -6.52 -9.13
N LEU A 75 4.85 -6.30 -7.90
CA LEU A 75 5.49 -5.04 -7.53
C LEU A 75 6.76 -4.77 -8.33
N ILE A 76 7.58 -5.79 -8.60
CA ILE A 76 8.77 -5.67 -9.45
C ILE A 76 8.37 -5.27 -10.87
N ALA A 77 7.31 -5.87 -11.42
CA ALA A 77 6.75 -5.47 -12.72
C ALA A 77 6.22 -4.03 -12.73
N LEU A 78 5.84 -3.47 -11.56
CA LEU A 78 5.47 -2.06 -11.40
C LEU A 78 6.68 -1.13 -11.21
N GLY A 79 7.92 -1.64 -11.24
CA GLY A 79 9.15 -0.85 -11.17
C GLY A 79 9.81 -0.78 -9.79
N TYR A 80 9.41 -1.64 -8.85
CA TYR A 80 10.14 -1.79 -7.59
C TYR A 80 11.41 -2.66 -7.79
N PRO A 81 12.52 -2.36 -7.09
CA PRO A 81 13.73 -3.18 -7.19
C PRO A 81 13.46 -4.61 -6.72
N GLY A 82 13.78 -5.60 -7.53
CA GLY A 82 13.76 -7.00 -7.15
C GLY A 82 15.03 -7.41 -6.41
N CYS A 83 14.87 -8.32 -5.44
CA CYS A 83 15.91 -9.28 -5.12
C CYS A 83 15.73 -10.47 -6.09
#